data_AF-A0A7C6EWN9-F1
#
_entry.id   AF-A0A7C6EWN9-F1
#
_cell.length_a   1.000
_cell.length_b   1.000
_cell.length_c   1.000
_cell.angle_alpha   90.00
_cell.angle_beta   90.00
_cell.angle_gamma   90.00
#
_symmetry.space_group_name_H-M   'P 1'
#
loop_
_entity.id
_entity.type
_entity.pdbx_description
1 polymer ?
#
loop_
_entity_poly.entity_id
_entity_poly.type
_entity_poly.pdbx_seq_one_letter_code
_entity_poly.pdbx_strand_id
1 'polypeptide(L)'
;MKTFLRSLEGLLLQGISKCRNLRLSARLMFFITGIASTLWFLIRVIPKPSRAAYPCMRAAAPVMSGFILYLIGAGTAGFGLKKARQKLQGGKFFPAFLFASLAITGLFLVLASDTDQVSASRLTVQAPPDGPNAPMGDARGIIPGRVVWVWNP
;
A
#
# COMPACT_ATOMS: atom_id res chain seq x y z
N MET A 1 4.93 2.24 -32.86
CA MET A 1 4.62 2.73 -31.49
C MET A 1 3.12 2.71 -31.17
N LYS A 2 2.24 3.28 -32.01
CA LYS A 2 0.77 3.28 -31.79
C LYS A 2 0.12 1.89 -31.81
N THR A 3 0.63 0.95 -32.60
CA THR A 3 0.15 -0.44 -32.68
C THR A 3 0.48 -1.26 -31.43
N PHE A 4 1.63 -1.00 -30.81
CA PHE A 4 2.03 -1.64 -29.55
C PHE A 4 1.18 -1.15 -28.37
N LEU A 5 0.86 0.15 -28.34
CA LEU A 5 -0.05 0.74 -27.35
C LEU A 5 -1.47 0.17 -27.46
N ARG A 6 -2.01 0.00 -28.67
CA ARG A 6 -3.33 -0.66 -28.86
C ARG A 6 -3.34 -2.13 -28.46
N SER A 7 -2.25 -2.85 -28.68
CA SER A 7 -2.12 -4.25 -28.26
C SER A 7 -2.10 -4.38 -26.73
N LEU A 8 -1.40 -3.45 -26.05
CA LEU A 8 -1.37 -3.38 -24.59
C LEU A 8 -2.74 -3.01 -24.01
N GLU A 9 -3.45 -2.04 -24.61
CA GLU A 9 -4.82 -1.67 -24.22
C GLU A 9 -5.79 -2.85 -24.39
N GLY A 10 -5.71 -3.59 -25.50
CA GLY A 10 -6.54 -4.77 -25.75
C GLY A 10 -6.30 -5.89 -24.72
N LEU A 11 -5.04 -6.12 -24.36
CA LEU A 11 -4.66 -7.16 -23.39
C LEU A 11 -5.04 -6.76 -21.96
N LEU A 12 -4.93 -5.47 -21.61
CA LEU A 12 -5.43 -4.95 -20.33
C LEU A 12 -6.95 -5.03 -20.24
N LEU A 13 -7.69 -4.68 -21.29
CA LEU A 13 -9.16 -4.77 -21.29
C LEU A 13 -9.66 -6.22 -21.23
N GLN A 14 -8.96 -7.15 -21.88
CA GLN A 14 -9.22 -8.59 -21.71
C GLN A 14 -8.92 -9.07 -20.29
N GLY A 15 -7.82 -8.63 -19.68
CA GLY A 15 -7.51 -8.91 -18.28
C GLY A 15 -8.59 -8.39 -17.33
N ILE A 16 -9.03 -7.15 -17.52
CA ILE A 16 -10.07 -6.51 -16.69
C ILE A 16 -11.42 -7.22 -16.84
N SER A 17 -11.84 -7.57 -18.05
CA SER A 17 -13.10 -8.28 -18.29
C SER A 17 -13.11 -9.69 -17.70
N LYS A 18 -11.96 -10.39 -17.71
CA LYS A 18 -11.80 -11.71 -17.09
C LYS A 18 -11.79 -11.62 -15.56
N CYS A 19 -11.18 -10.59 -14.99
CA CYS A 19 -11.26 -10.28 -13.56
C CYS A 19 -12.69 -9.96 -13.10
N ARG A 20 -13.52 -9.32 -13.94
CA ARG A 20 -14.93 -9.00 -13.62
C ARG A 20 -15.82 -10.24 -13.46
N ASN A 21 -15.48 -11.36 -14.10
CA ASN A 21 -16.23 -12.61 -14.02
C ASN A 21 -15.64 -13.62 -13.03
N LEU A 22 -14.47 -13.35 -12.46
CA LEU A 22 -13.95 -14.14 -11.35
C LEU A 22 -14.72 -13.74 -10.09
N ARG A 23 -15.49 -14.68 -9.52
CA ARG A 23 -15.93 -14.63 -8.12
C ARG A 23 -14.71 -14.82 -7.21
N LEU A 24 -13.77 -13.88 -7.23
CA LEU A 24 -12.66 -13.88 -6.29
C LEU A 24 -13.24 -13.72 -4.89
N SER A 25 -12.99 -14.71 -4.03
CA SER A 25 -13.28 -14.58 -2.61
C SER A 25 -12.57 -13.35 -2.06
N ALA A 26 -13.23 -12.55 -1.23
CA ALA A 26 -12.64 -11.36 -0.60
C ALA A 26 -11.31 -11.66 0.10
N ARG A 27 -11.14 -12.88 0.62
CA ARG A 27 -9.87 -13.36 1.20
C ARG A 27 -8.74 -13.38 0.18
N LEU A 28 -9.01 -13.87 -1.03
CA LEU A 28 -8.00 -13.96 -2.08
C LEU A 28 -7.62 -12.55 -2.57
N MET A 29 -8.60 -11.64 -2.70
CA MET A 29 -8.31 -10.24 -3.02
C MET A 29 -7.44 -9.58 -1.94
N PHE A 30 -7.70 -9.84 -0.65
CA PHE A 30 -6.88 -9.32 0.43
C PHE A 30 -5.40 -9.72 0.29
N PHE A 31 -5.12 -11.01 0.05
CA PHE A 31 -3.74 -11.48 -0.16
C PHE A 31 -3.10 -10.89 -1.42
N ILE A 32 -3.83 -10.84 -2.54
CA ILE A 32 -3.31 -10.28 -3.79
C ILE A 32 -2.96 -8.80 -3.61
N THR A 33 -3.87 -8.00 -3.06
CA THR A 33 -3.67 -6.56 -2.86
C THR A 33 -2.56 -6.29 -1.84
N GLY A 34 -2.48 -7.08 -0.76
CA GLY A 34 -1.41 -6.97 0.23
C GLY A 34 -0.02 -7.23 -0.35
N ILE A 35 0.13 -8.33 -1.11
CA ILE A 35 1.39 -8.69 -1.76
C ILE A 35 1.76 -7.65 -2.84
N ALA A 36 0.80 -7.27 -3.68
CA ALA A 36 1.03 -6.29 -4.75
C ALA A 36 1.46 -4.92 -4.18
N SER A 37 0.81 -4.45 -3.12
CA SER A 37 1.17 -3.18 -2.46
C SER A 37 2.59 -3.25 -1.87
N THR A 38 2.91 -4.36 -1.21
CA THR A 38 4.24 -4.59 -0.60
C THR A 38 5.35 -4.58 -1.66
N LEU A 39 5.16 -5.31 -2.76
CA LEU A 39 6.15 -5.37 -3.85
C LEU A 39 6.30 -4.02 -4.54
N TRP A 40 5.18 -3.34 -4.85
CA TRP A 40 5.20 -2.03 -5.49
C TRP A 40 5.95 -0.98 -4.66
N PHE A 41 5.70 -0.96 -3.34
CA PHE A 41 6.38 -0.08 -2.40
C PHE A 41 7.89 -0.39 -2.35
N LEU A 42 8.28 -1.66 -2.14
CA LEU A 42 9.69 -2.05 -2.03
C LEU A 42 10.48 -1.73 -3.30
N ILE A 43 9.98 -2.13 -4.47
CA ILE A 43 10.68 -1.95 -5.76
C ILE A 43 10.97 -0.47 -6.03
N ARG A 44 10.08 0.44 -5.60
CA ARG A 44 10.25 1.88 -5.85
C ARG A 44 10.96 2.65 -4.74
N VAL A 45 10.82 2.23 -3.48
CA VAL A 45 11.36 2.94 -2.32
C VAL A 45 12.79 2.50 -1.99
N ILE A 46 13.17 1.23 -2.21
CA ILE A 46 14.55 0.76 -1.99
C ILE A 46 15.56 1.55 -2.84
N PRO A 47 15.34 1.80 -4.15
CA PRO A 47 16.31 2.52 -4.97
C PRO A 47 16.47 3.99 -4.58
N LYS A 48 15.42 4.62 -4.04
CA LYS A 48 15.44 6.03 -3.63
C LYS A 48 14.39 6.28 -2.53
N PRO A 49 14.77 6.29 -1.24
CA PRO A 49 13.83 6.32 -0.13
C PRO A 49 13.01 7.62 -0.07
N SER A 50 13.50 8.72 -0.64
CA SER A 50 12.75 9.98 -0.71
C SER A 50 11.45 9.87 -1.51
N ARG A 51 11.25 8.81 -2.31
CA ARG A 51 9.99 8.55 -3.01
C ARG A 51 8.86 8.08 -2.09
N ALA A 52 9.14 7.70 -0.83
CA ALA A 52 8.11 7.30 0.12
C ALA A 52 7.10 8.42 0.43
N ALA A 53 7.51 9.69 0.30
CA ALA A 53 6.64 10.84 0.51
C ALA A 53 5.68 11.14 -0.65
N TYR A 54 5.85 10.49 -1.81
CA TYR A 54 4.99 10.73 -2.97
C TYR A 54 3.55 10.30 -2.67
N PRO A 55 2.53 10.99 -3.23
CA PRO A 55 1.12 10.71 -2.93
C PRO A 55 0.71 9.26 -3.23
N CYS A 56 1.25 8.68 -4.31
CA CYS A 56 1.01 7.28 -4.66
C CYS A 56 1.63 6.27 -3.67
N MET A 57 2.74 6.63 -3.01
CA MET A 57 3.37 5.81 -1.98
C MET A 57 2.68 5.98 -0.63
N ARG A 58 2.22 7.20 -0.31
CA ARG A 58 1.39 7.47 0.87
C ARG A 58 0.09 6.66 0.87
N ALA A 59 -0.53 6.46 -0.30
CA ALA A 59 -1.71 5.61 -0.43
C ALA A 59 -1.39 4.11 -0.29
N ALA A 60 -0.24 3.66 -0.78
CA ALA A 60 0.16 2.25 -0.73
C ALA A 60 0.68 1.81 0.66
N ALA A 61 1.34 2.72 1.39
CA ALA A 61 1.94 2.47 2.69
C ALA A 61 0.99 1.82 3.72
N PRO A 62 -0.23 2.34 3.99
CA PRO A 62 -1.12 1.74 4.98
C PRO A 62 -1.59 0.32 4.60
N VAL A 63 -1.78 0.06 3.30
CA VAL A 63 -2.17 -1.26 2.81
C VAL A 63 -1.06 -2.29 3.02
N MET A 64 0.19 -1.90 2.71
CA MET A 64 1.36 -2.76 2.96
C MET A 64 1.57 -3.00 4.46
N SER A 65 1.56 -1.94 5.28
CA SER A 65 1.81 -2.07 6.72
C SER A 65 0.73 -2.90 7.40
N GLY A 66 -0.54 -2.70 7.05
CA GLY A 66 -1.65 -3.51 7.55
C GLY A 66 -1.52 -4.98 7.17
N PHE A 67 -1.13 -5.28 5.93
CA PHE A 67 -0.90 -6.65 5.48
C PHE A 67 0.24 -7.35 6.26
N ILE A 68 1.37 -6.65 6.46
CA ILE A 68 2.50 -7.20 7.22
C ILE A 68 2.13 -7.42 8.69
N LEU A 69 1.45 -6.45 9.31
CA LEU A 69 0.98 -6.57 10.69
C LEU A 69 -0.01 -7.74 10.84
N TYR A 70 -0.89 -7.95 9.87
CA TYR A 70 -1.80 -9.11 9.86
C TYR A 70 -1.02 -10.44 9.82
N LEU A 71 -0.02 -10.57 8.95
CA LEU A 71 0.80 -11.80 8.87
C LEU A 71 1.55 -12.07 10.17
N ILE A 72 2.17 -11.04 10.76
CA ILE A 72 2.92 -11.17 12.00
C ILE A 72 1.96 -11.47 13.16
N GLY A 73 0.85 -10.76 13.28
CA GLY A 73 -0.14 -10.95 14.36
C GLY A 73 -0.80 -12.33 14.31
N ALA A 74 -1.32 -12.73 13.14
CA ALA A 74 -1.93 -14.05 12.96
C ALA A 74 -0.90 -15.18 13.12
N GLY A 75 0.32 -15.00 12.59
CA GLY A 75 1.41 -15.97 12.71
C GLY A 75 1.88 -16.16 14.15
N THR A 76 2.11 -15.07 14.88
CA THR A 76 2.53 -15.11 16.29
C THR A 76 1.44 -15.66 17.20
N ALA A 77 0.17 -15.32 16.96
CA ALA A 77 -0.97 -15.91 17.67
C ALA A 77 -1.05 -17.43 17.45
N GLY A 78 -1.02 -17.89 16.19
CA GLY A 78 -1.11 -19.32 15.87
C GLY A 78 0.07 -20.13 16.40
N PHE A 79 1.30 -19.65 16.19
CA PHE A 79 2.51 -20.33 16.66
C PHE A 79 2.63 -20.30 18.19
N GLY A 80 2.34 -19.15 18.80
CA GLY A 80 2.36 -18.97 20.25
C GLY A 80 1.34 -19.88 20.94
N LEU A 81 0.10 -19.97 20.44
CA LEU A 81 -0.91 -20.89 20.98
C LEU A 81 -0.50 -22.36 20.85
N LYS A 82 0.04 -22.77 19.70
CA LYS A 82 0.52 -24.14 19.51
C LYS A 82 1.63 -24.47 20.50
N LYS A 83 2.58 -23.54 20.69
CA LYS A 83 3.72 -23.77 21.58
C LYS A 83 3.34 -23.69 23.06
N ALA A 84 2.44 -22.78 23.42
CA ALA A 84 1.88 -22.68 24.76
C ALA A 84 1.19 -23.99 25.15
N ARG A 85 0.30 -24.55 24.29
CA ARG A 85 -0.36 -25.83 24.53
C ARG A 85 0.62 -26.98 24.73
N GLN A 86 1.65 -27.09 23.90
CA GLN A 86 2.69 -28.11 24.04
C GLN A 86 3.46 -28.00 25.37
N LYS A 87 3.75 -26.78 25.83
CA LYS A 87 4.48 -26.55 27.09
C LYS A 87 3.60 -26.75 28.33
N LEU A 88 2.30 -26.44 28.23
CA LEU A 88 1.30 -26.74 29.27
C LEU A 88 1.15 -28.26 29.46
N GLN A 89 1.02 -29.03 28.37
CA GLN A 89 0.94 -30.49 28.43
C GLN A 89 2.21 -31.13 29.01
N GLY A 90 3.37 -30.51 28.80
CA GLY A 90 4.65 -30.96 29.37
C GLY A 90 4.94 -30.46 30.79
N GLY A 91 3.97 -29.84 31.49
CA GLY A 91 4.10 -29.37 32.87
C GLY A 91 5.00 -28.14 33.06
N LYS A 92 5.44 -27.48 31.97
CA LYS A 92 6.36 -26.33 32.03
C LYS A 92 5.58 -25.03 31.96
N PHE A 93 5.07 -24.58 33.10
CA PHE A 93 4.21 -23.39 33.21
C PHE A 93 4.90 -22.08 32.82
N PHE A 94 6.17 -21.89 33.21
CA PHE A 94 6.90 -20.65 32.92
C PHE A 94 7.07 -20.36 31.41
N PRO A 95 7.61 -21.28 30.58
CA PRO A 95 7.68 -21.05 29.13
C PRO A 95 6.30 -21.06 28.49
N ALA A 96 5.33 -21.80 29.03
CA ALA A 96 3.95 -21.76 28.54
C ALA A 96 3.33 -20.35 28.67
N PHE A 97 3.56 -19.68 29.81
CA PHE A 97 3.10 -18.31 30.04
C PHE A 97 3.73 -17.32 29.05
N LEU A 98 5.03 -17.43 28.79
CA LEU A 98 5.73 -16.61 27.79
C LEU A 98 5.17 -16.78 26.38
N PHE A 99 4.89 -18.02 25.94
CA PHE A 99 4.31 -18.24 24.62
C PHE A 99 2.83 -17.83 24.55
N ALA A 100 2.10 -17.92 25.67
CA ALA A 100 0.72 -17.46 25.76
C ALA A 100 0.63 -15.92 25.71
N SER A 101 1.50 -15.20 26.42
CA SER A 101 1.54 -13.74 26.35
C SER A 101 1.89 -13.25 24.94
N LEU A 102 2.87 -13.90 24.28
CA LEU A 102 3.20 -13.61 22.89
C LEU A 102 2.00 -13.82 21.95
N ALA A 103 1.23 -14.89 22.17
CA ALA A 103 0.03 -15.16 21.37
C ALA A 103 -1.08 -14.12 21.60
N ILE A 104 -1.27 -13.68 22.85
CA ILE A 104 -2.24 -12.65 23.22
C ILE A 104 -1.83 -11.31 22.58
N THR A 105 -0.56 -10.94 22.62
CA THR A 105 -0.05 -9.73 21.94
C THR A 105 -0.29 -9.81 20.44
N GLY A 106 -0.01 -10.95 19.80
CA GLY A 106 -0.30 -11.17 18.38
C GLY A 106 -1.77 -11.02 18.03
N LEU A 107 -2.66 -11.55 18.87
CA LEU A 107 -4.11 -11.42 18.71
C LEU A 107 -4.57 -9.97 18.91
N PHE A 108 -4.03 -9.28 19.92
CA PHE A 108 -4.32 -7.88 20.18
C PHE A 108 -3.93 -7.00 18.99
N LEU A 109 -2.77 -7.24 18.36
CA LEU A 109 -2.37 -6.50 17.16
C LEU A 109 -3.39 -6.63 16.01
N VAL A 110 -3.98 -7.82 15.83
CA VAL A 110 -4.99 -8.05 14.78
C VAL A 110 -6.33 -7.41 15.15
N LEU A 111 -6.75 -7.49 16.41
CA LEU A 111 -8.05 -6.98 16.88
C LEU A 111 -8.08 -5.48 17.12
N ALA A 112 -6.98 -4.90 17.60
CA ALA A 112 -6.81 -3.46 17.84
C ALA A 112 -6.41 -2.68 16.59
N SER A 113 -6.32 -3.35 15.44
CA SER A 113 -6.24 -2.68 14.15
C SER A 113 -7.59 -2.00 13.90
N ASP A 114 -7.74 -0.77 14.40
CA ASP A 114 -8.95 0.02 14.25
C ASP A 114 -9.34 0.12 12.77
N THR A 115 -10.63 -0.13 12.51
CA THR A 115 -11.27 0.10 11.20
C THR A 115 -11.76 1.54 11.05
N ASP A 116 -11.29 2.42 11.94
CA ASP A 116 -11.62 3.83 11.88
C ASP A 116 -11.42 4.27 10.44
N GLN A 117 -12.49 4.83 9.86
CA GLN A 117 -12.51 5.15 8.45
C GLN A 117 -11.22 5.91 8.20
N VAL A 118 -10.36 5.36 7.32
CA VAL A 118 -9.21 6.08 6.78
C VAL A 118 -9.83 7.19 5.97
N SER A 119 -10.35 8.18 6.68
CA SER A 119 -10.70 9.47 6.19
C SER A 119 -9.38 9.88 5.62
N ALA A 120 -9.33 9.92 4.29
CA ALA A 120 -8.44 10.85 3.64
C ALA A 120 -8.71 12.15 4.39
N SER A 121 -7.87 12.46 5.39
CA SER A 121 -7.77 13.78 5.95
C SER A 121 -7.81 14.61 4.69
N ARG A 122 -8.80 15.50 4.55
CA ARG A 122 -8.89 16.37 3.39
C ARG A 122 -7.56 17.10 3.38
N LEU A 123 -6.58 16.51 2.70
CA LEU A 123 -5.38 17.14 2.22
C LEU A 123 -6.06 18.16 1.35
N THR A 124 -6.20 19.36 1.90
CA THR A 124 -6.30 20.59 1.14
C THR A 124 -5.47 20.31 -0.07
N VAL A 125 -6.15 20.11 -1.21
CA VAL A 125 -5.55 19.62 -2.44
C VAL A 125 -4.24 20.39 -2.52
N GLN A 126 -3.12 19.70 -2.31
CA GLN A 126 -1.82 20.34 -2.36
C GLN A 126 -1.51 20.46 -3.84
N ALA A 127 -2.42 21.16 -4.52
CA ALA A 127 -2.09 21.89 -5.70
C ALA A 127 -0.83 22.67 -5.32
N PRO A 128 0.13 22.77 -6.23
CA PRO A 128 1.09 23.85 -6.16
C PRO A 128 0.33 25.14 -5.78
N PRO A 129 0.91 26.03 -4.96
CA PRO A 129 0.28 27.32 -4.66
C PRO A 129 -0.10 28.08 -5.95
N ASP A 130 0.54 27.71 -7.05
CA ASP A 130 0.16 28.00 -8.43
C ASP A 130 -1.24 27.45 -8.69
N GLY A 131 -2.24 28.31 -8.60
CA GLY A 131 -3.63 28.00 -8.94
C GLY A 131 -3.79 27.43 -10.37
N PRO A 132 -5.03 27.17 -10.81
CA PRO A 132 -5.30 26.50 -12.08
C PRO A 132 -4.54 27.14 -13.26
N ASN A 133 -3.64 26.38 -13.89
CA ASN A 133 -2.88 26.74 -15.10
C ASN A 133 -2.28 28.17 -15.09
N ALA A 134 -1.75 28.62 -13.94
CA ALA A 134 -0.93 29.82 -13.93
C ALA A 134 0.43 29.50 -14.57
N PRO A 135 0.82 30.18 -15.67
CA PRO A 135 2.11 29.94 -16.26
C PRO A 135 3.24 30.44 -15.33
N MET A 136 4.28 29.61 -15.17
CA MET A 136 5.43 29.92 -14.32
C MET A 136 6.47 30.73 -15.08
N GLY A 137 6.44 32.06 -14.92
CA GLY A 137 7.40 32.99 -15.51
C GLY A 137 6.86 33.78 -16.71
N ASP A 138 7.74 34.47 -17.43
CA ASP A 138 7.36 35.30 -18.57
C ASP A 138 7.29 34.47 -19.86
N ALA A 139 6.23 34.67 -20.64
CA ALA A 139 6.11 34.11 -21.98
C ALA A 139 7.15 34.73 -22.91
N ARG A 140 8.13 33.92 -23.37
CA ARG A 140 9.11 34.34 -24.38
C ARG A 140 8.96 33.48 -25.63
N GLY A 141 8.79 34.12 -26.78
CA GLY A 141 8.69 33.45 -28.07
C GLY A 141 8.42 34.43 -29.20
N ILE A 142 8.87 34.08 -30.41
CA ILE A 142 8.68 34.88 -31.63
C ILE A 142 7.33 34.54 -32.30
N ILE A 143 6.81 33.33 -32.07
CA ILE A 143 5.58 32.82 -32.68
C ILE A 143 4.46 32.83 -31.63
N PRO A 144 3.32 33.53 -31.86
CA PRO A 144 2.21 33.53 -30.92
C PRO A 144 1.67 32.10 -30.72
N GLY A 145 1.42 31.72 -29.47
CA GLY A 145 0.97 30.37 -29.08
C GLY A 145 2.08 29.32 -28.91
N ARG A 146 3.35 29.65 -29.24
CA ARG A 146 4.52 28.83 -28.93
C ARG A 146 5.52 29.65 -28.13
N VAL A 147 5.26 29.74 -26.84
CA VAL A 147 6.13 30.44 -25.89
C VAL A 147 6.80 29.44 -24.98
N VAL A 148 8.06 29.70 -24.66
CA VAL A 148 8.75 29.05 -23.55
C VAL A 148 8.58 29.96 -22.35
N TRP A 149 8.16 29.39 -21.23
CA TRP A 149 8.04 30.11 -19.97
C TRP A 149 9.41 30.18 -19.33
N VAL A 150 9.96 31.39 -19.23
CA VAL A 150 11.28 31.63 -18.64
C VAL A 150 11.09 32.09 -17.22
N TRP A 151 11.60 31.28 -16.28
CA TRP A 151 11.66 31.62 -14.86
C TRP A 151 13.06 32.17 -14.54
N ASN A 152 13.14 33.38 -13.98
CA ASN A 152 14.37 33.95 -13.45
C ASN A 152 14.28 33.95 -11.91
N PRO A 153 14.99 33.05 -11.21
CA PRO A 153 14.89 32.90 -9.76
C PRO A 153 15.46 34.09 -8.98
#